data_AF-A0A2M7TZA5-F1
#
_entry.id   AF-A0A2M7TZA5-F1
#
_cell.length_a   1.000
_cell.length_b   1.000
_cell.length_c   1.000
_cell.angle_alpha   90.00
_cell.angle_beta   90.00
_cell.angle_gamma   90.00
#
_symmetry.space_group_name_H-M   'P 1'
#
loop_
_entity.id
_entity.type
_entity.pdbx_description
1 polymer ?
#
loop_
_entity_poly.entity_id
_entity_poly.type
_entity_poly.pdbx_seq_one_letter_code
_entity_poly.pdbx_strand_id
1 'polypeptide(L)'
;GKVGTDVAREVADMVILDDNFATIVNAVEEGRNIVVRLKNSIKYLLTGNLSEGLALVIGLLLGFPPLLLPIQLLYINLISDGVPALAMAFTPKNSHVMQQKPDRAMVILQRKDIGYITMIGFAAAAIVIVTYRLLAGDTGIFGGDPQTAAFTVLAIVQAFIFVDIWFSHRTESKLKVLIPPIFIFTIVAPIIIQFMIVRSSFLSQVFRVQILEMGEFGIYLLTSASILGVIWIGRLIVKRNYS
;
A
#
# COMPACT_ATOMS: atom_id res chain seq x y z
N GLY A 1 16.49 -1.78 -36.65
CA GLY A 1 15.22 -1.28 -37.22
C GLY A 1 15.22 -1.40 -38.71
N LYS A 2 15.76 -0.39 -39.39
CA LYS A 2 15.73 -0.27 -40.86
C LYS A 2 16.94 -0.93 -41.51
N VAL A 3 18.07 -0.97 -40.81
CA VAL A 3 19.33 -1.54 -41.33
C VAL A 3 19.45 -3.05 -41.06
N GLY A 4 18.67 -3.60 -40.13
CA GLY A 4 18.74 -5.01 -39.74
C GLY A 4 17.99 -5.93 -40.71
N THR A 5 18.57 -7.11 -41.00
CA THR A 5 17.92 -8.15 -41.81
C THR A 5 16.63 -8.67 -41.15
N ASP A 6 15.67 -9.12 -41.96
CA ASP A 6 14.39 -9.67 -41.48
C ASP A 6 14.59 -10.82 -40.49
N VAL A 7 15.51 -11.75 -40.80
CA VAL A 7 15.87 -12.86 -39.92
C VAL A 7 16.36 -12.36 -38.55
N ALA A 8 17.21 -11.33 -38.52
CA ALA A 8 17.69 -10.76 -37.26
C ALA A 8 16.58 -10.05 -36.46
N ARG A 9 15.56 -9.50 -37.13
CA ARG A 9 14.41 -8.88 -36.46
C ARG A 9 13.46 -9.92 -35.86
N GLU A 10 13.26 -11.04 -36.54
CA GLU A 10 12.40 -12.13 -36.06
C GLU A 10 13.00 -12.89 -34.86
N VAL A 11 14.33 -12.96 -34.78
CA VAL A 11 15.03 -13.68 -33.71
C VAL A 11 15.28 -12.81 -32.46
N ALA A 12 15.17 -11.48 -32.56
CA ALA A 12 15.50 -10.57 -31.47
C ALA A 12 14.34 -10.40 -30.45
N ASP A 13 14.66 -10.43 -29.15
CA ASP A 13 13.70 -10.11 -28.07
C ASP A 13 13.27 -8.63 -28.06
N MET A 14 14.10 -7.74 -28.64
CA MET A 14 13.83 -6.31 -28.74
C MET A 14 14.39 -5.76 -30.05
N VAL A 15 13.56 -5.02 -30.80
CA VAL A 15 13.94 -4.38 -32.07
C VAL A 15 13.90 -2.87 -31.93
N ILE A 16 15.02 -2.20 -32.19
CA ILE A 16 15.13 -0.74 -32.19
C ILE A 16 14.66 -0.22 -33.55
N LEU A 17 13.46 0.35 -33.61
CA LEU A 17 12.82 0.72 -34.89
C LEU A 17 13.47 1.93 -35.57
N ASP A 18 14.04 2.86 -34.79
CA ASP A 18 14.63 4.12 -35.26
C ASP A 18 16.13 4.04 -35.58
N ASP A 19 16.76 2.87 -35.36
CA ASP A 19 18.20 2.63 -35.45
C ASP A 19 19.05 3.56 -34.57
N ASN A 20 18.46 4.16 -33.53
CA ASN A 20 19.17 5.02 -32.60
C ASN A 20 19.63 4.22 -31.37
N PHE A 21 20.95 4.07 -31.20
CA PHE A 21 21.52 3.40 -30.03
C PHE A 21 21.16 4.07 -28.69
N ALA A 22 20.81 5.36 -28.69
CA ALA A 22 20.31 6.04 -27.49
C ALA A 22 19.00 5.41 -26.96
N THR A 23 18.20 4.78 -27.82
CA THR A 23 16.99 4.05 -27.44
C THR A 23 17.30 2.89 -26.50
N ILE A 24 18.46 2.24 -26.63
CA ILE A 24 18.92 1.19 -25.70
C ILE A 24 19.15 1.77 -24.32
N VAL A 25 19.83 2.92 -24.24
CA VAL A 25 20.13 3.58 -22.95
C VAL A 25 18.83 3.95 -22.23
N ASN A 26 17.86 4.51 -22.97
CA ASN A 26 16.53 4.84 -22.44
C ASN A 26 15.76 3.58 -21.99
N ALA A 27 15.84 2.49 -22.76
CA ALA A 27 15.21 1.23 -22.42
C ALA A 27 15.80 0.61 -21.14
N VAL A 28 17.13 0.68 -20.98
CA VAL A 28 17.81 0.24 -19.75
C VAL A 28 17.38 1.11 -18.56
N GLU A 29 17.33 2.43 -18.72
CA GLU A 29 16.85 3.33 -17.66
C GLU A 29 15.41 3.00 -17.23
N GLU A 30 14.50 2.80 -18.20
CA GLU A 30 13.10 2.45 -17.88
C GLU A 30 13.00 1.06 -17.24
N GLY A 31 13.73 0.06 -17.75
CA GLY A 31 13.78 -1.29 -17.17
C GLY A 31 14.23 -1.27 -15.71
N ARG A 32 15.26 -0.48 -15.39
CA ARG A 32 15.73 -0.32 -14.00
C ARG A 32 14.68 0.38 -13.13
N ASN A 33 13.96 1.37 -13.65
CA ASN A 33 12.86 2.01 -12.95
C ASN A 33 11.69 1.04 -12.71
N ILE A 34 11.33 0.21 -13.69
CA ILE A 34 10.30 -0.83 -13.55
C ILE A 34 10.62 -1.75 -12.38
N VAL A 35 11.88 -2.21 -12.27
CA VAL A 35 12.31 -3.06 -11.14
C VAL A 35 12.12 -2.35 -9.79
N VAL A 36 12.49 -1.07 -9.68
CA VAL A 36 12.28 -0.29 -8.44
C VAL A 36 10.80 -0.18 -8.10
N ARG A 37 9.95 0.10 -9.09
CA ARG A 37 8.49 0.19 -8.92
C ARG A 37 7.87 -1.14 -8.51
N LEU A 38 8.30 -2.25 -9.10
CA LEU A 38 7.86 -3.60 -8.74
C LEU A 38 8.23 -3.95 -7.30
N LYS A 39 9.46 -3.65 -6.86
CA LYS A 39 9.88 -3.86 -5.46
C LYS A 39 8.98 -3.10 -4.49
N ASN A 40 8.62 -1.84 -4.81
CA ASN A 40 7.71 -1.04 -3.98
C ASN A 40 6.27 -1.58 -3.98
N SER A 41 5.77 -2.03 -5.13
CA SER A 41 4.45 -2.66 -5.24
C SER A 41 4.36 -3.95 -4.43
N ILE A 42 5.37 -4.82 -4.53
CA ILE A 42 5.46 -6.06 -3.74
C ILE A 42 5.57 -5.76 -2.25
N LYS A 43 6.40 -4.78 -1.86
CA LYS A 43 6.53 -4.35 -0.47
C LYS A 43 5.19 -3.86 0.09
N TYR A 44 4.44 -3.08 -0.69
CA TYR A 44 3.10 -2.60 -0.32
C TYR A 44 2.13 -3.77 -0.11
N LEU A 45 1.98 -4.65 -1.10
CA LEU A 45 1.09 -5.81 -1.03
C LEU A 45 1.42 -6.73 0.14
N LEU A 46 2.70 -7.02 0.38
CA LEU A 46 3.10 -7.86 1.50
C LEU A 46 2.87 -7.19 2.86
N THR A 47 3.06 -5.87 2.96
CA THR A 47 2.75 -5.15 4.20
C THR A 47 1.25 -5.19 4.49
N GLY A 48 0.42 -4.95 3.47
CA GLY A 48 -1.02 -4.99 3.60
C GLY A 48 -1.54 -6.38 3.96
N ASN A 49 -1.16 -7.40 3.18
CA ASN A 49 -1.59 -8.78 3.42
C ASN A 49 -1.12 -9.32 4.77
N LEU A 50 0.09 -8.94 5.22
CA LEU A 50 0.56 -9.32 6.54
C LEU A 50 -0.26 -8.64 7.64
N SER A 51 -0.60 -7.36 7.48
CA SER A 51 -1.46 -6.62 8.42
C SER A 51 -2.84 -7.28 8.56
N GLU A 52 -3.48 -7.61 7.43
CA GLU A 52 -4.76 -8.30 7.36
C GLU A 52 -4.67 -9.69 8.01
N GLY A 53 -3.72 -10.51 7.55
CA GLY A 53 -3.54 -11.88 8.05
C GLY A 53 -3.25 -11.92 9.55
N LEU A 54 -2.39 -11.03 10.05
CA LEU A 54 -2.12 -10.93 11.49
C LEU A 54 -3.35 -10.48 12.27
N ALA A 55 -4.10 -9.49 11.80
CA ALA A 55 -5.32 -9.05 12.47
C ALA A 55 -6.32 -10.21 12.61
N LEU A 56 -6.58 -10.94 11.52
CA LEU A 56 -7.49 -12.08 11.51
C LEU A 56 -7.02 -13.20 12.44
N VAL A 57 -5.74 -13.58 12.37
CA VAL A 57 -5.18 -14.66 13.21
C VAL A 57 -5.18 -14.25 14.67
N ILE A 58 -4.77 -13.03 15.01
CA ILE A 58 -4.75 -12.53 16.39
C ILE A 58 -6.18 -12.46 16.93
N GLY A 59 -7.14 -11.95 16.16
CA GLY A 59 -8.55 -11.89 16.55
C GLY A 59 -9.11 -13.28 16.85
N LEU A 60 -8.80 -14.27 16.00
CA LEU A 60 -9.18 -15.67 16.21
C LEU A 60 -8.56 -16.24 17.49
N LEU A 61 -7.26 -16.01 17.72
CA LEU A 61 -6.56 -16.49 18.92
C LEU A 61 -7.10 -15.85 20.20
N LEU A 62 -7.59 -14.61 20.12
CA LEU A 62 -8.26 -13.92 21.23
C LEU A 62 -9.73 -14.35 21.42
N GLY A 63 -10.24 -15.27 20.60
CA GLY A 63 -11.60 -15.79 20.69
C GLY A 63 -12.67 -14.83 20.17
N PHE A 64 -12.31 -13.86 19.34
CA PHE A 64 -13.28 -12.95 18.74
C PHE A 64 -14.08 -13.66 17.65
N PRO A 65 -15.35 -13.27 17.44
CA PRO A 65 -16.06 -13.56 16.19
C PRO A 65 -15.22 -13.13 14.97
N PRO A 66 -15.50 -13.67 13.78
CA PRO A 66 -14.78 -13.29 12.57
C PRO A 66 -14.71 -11.76 12.43
N LEU A 67 -13.49 -11.21 12.37
CA LEU A 67 -13.30 -9.75 12.29
C LEU A 67 -13.84 -9.18 10.99
N LEU A 68 -13.73 -9.95 9.90
CA LEU A 68 -14.09 -9.55 8.56
C LEU A 68 -14.90 -10.65 7.87
N LEU A 69 -15.84 -10.23 7.05
CA LEU A 69 -16.61 -11.10 6.18
C LEU A 69 -15.87 -11.32 4.84
N PRO A 70 -16.14 -12.43 4.13
CA PRO A 70 -15.50 -12.70 2.84
C PRO A 70 -15.65 -11.57 1.81
N ILE A 71 -16.82 -10.91 1.76
CA ILE A 71 -17.06 -9.78 0.85
C ILE A 71 -16.21 -8.55 1.20
N GLN A 72 -15.95 -8.34 2.49
CA GLN A 72 -15.10 -7.25 2.99
C GLN A 72 -13.63 -7.53 2.65
N LEU A 73 -13.19 -8.78 2.85
CA LEU A 73 -11.84 -9.24 2.47
C LEU A 73 -11.60 -9.12 0.96
N LEU A 74 -12.59 -9.48 0.15
CA LEU A 74 -12.52 -9.32 -1.31
C LEU A 74 -12.35 -7.86 -1.71
N TYR A 75 -13.11 -6.95 -1.08
CA TYR A 75 -12.97 -5.52 -1.32
C TYR A 75 -11.59 -4.98 -0.94
N ILE A 76 -11.07 -5.38 0.22
CA ILE A 76 -9.74 -4.95 0.66
C ILE A 76 -8.68 -5.42 -0.34
N ASN A 77 -8.62 -6.72 -0.62
CA ASN A 77 -7.59 -7.28 -1.48
C ASN A 77 -7.68 -6.79 -2.94
N LEU A 78 -8.88 -6.62 -3.48
CA LEU A 78 -9.06 -6.25 -4.89
C LEU A 78 -9.02 -4.73 -5.12
N ILE A 79 -9.78 -3.97 -4.35
CA ILE A 79 -9.95 -2.53 -4.56
C ILE A 79 -8.98 -1.75 -3.70
N SER A 80 -9.01 -1.99 -2.38
CA SER A 80 -8.20 -1.21 -1.44
C SER A 80 -6.70 -1.44 -1.62
N ASP A 81 -6.28 -2.65 -2.00
CA ASP A 81 -4.86 -3.00 -2.17
C ASP A 81 -4.46 -3.12 -3.64
N GLY A 82 -5.29 -3.73 -4.48
CA GLY A 82 -4.98 -3.91 -5.90
C GLY A 82 -4.76 -2.58 -6.64
N VAL A 83 -5.64 -1.59 -6.43
CA VAL A 83 -5.53 -0.30 -7.13
C VAL A 83 -4.26 0.47 -6.72
N PRO A 84 -3.93 0.64 -5.42
CA PRO A 84 -2.67 1.25 -5.04
C PRO A 84 -1.42 0.48 -5.46
N ALA A 85 -1.45 -0.86 -5.42
CA ALA A 85 -0.34 -1.68 -5.89
C ALA A 85 -0.05 -1.49 -7.38
N LEU A 86 -1.09 -1.32 -8.21
CA LEU A 86 -0.95 -0.96 -9.62
C LEU A 86 -0.44 0.48 -9.79
N ALA A 87 -0.93 1.42 -8.98
CA ALA A 87 -0.48 2.82 -9.03
C ALA A 87 1.03 2.96 -8.73
N MET A 88 1.60 2.09 -7.88
CA MET A 88 3.04 2.01 -7.65
C MET A 88 3.85 1.72 -8.93
N ALA A 89 3.26 1.02 -9.91
CA ALA A 89 3.90 0.76 -11.21
C ALA A 89 4.06 2.03 -12.07
N PHE A 90 3.37 3.12 -11.71
CA PHE A 90 3.42 4.43 -12.37
C PHE A 90 4.11 5.50 -11.54
N THR A 91 4.78 5.11 -10.45
CA THR A 91 5.54 6.06 -9.63
C THR A 91 6.61 6.77 -10.48
N PRO A 92 6.78 8.10 -10.35
CA PRO A 92 7.79 8.87 -11.06
C PRO A 92 9.19 8.22 -11.08
N LYS A 93 9.91 8.37 -12.20
CA LYS A 93 11.26 7.82 -12.39
C LYS A 93 12.22 8.31 -11.30
N ASN A 94 13.12 7.43 -10.88
CA ASN A 94 14.28 7.78 -10.07
C ASN A 94 15.40 8.26 -10.99
N SER A 95 15.68 9.58 -11.00
CA SER A 95 16.72 10.20 -11.83
C SER A 95 18.14 9.71 -11.55
N HIS A 96 18.36 9.08 -10.39
CA HIS A 96 19.67 8.56 -9.99
C HIS A 96 19.82 7.06 -10.27
N VAL A 97 18.83 6.41 -10.89
CA VAL A 97 18.87 4.96 -11.11
C VAL A 97 20.07 4.56 -11.96
N MET A 98 20.43 5.36 -12.97
CA MET A 98 21.55 5.08 -13.86
C MET A 98 22.92 5.23 -13.20
N GLN A 99 23.02 5.98 -12.09
CA GLN A 99 24.25 6.18 -11.32
C GLN A 99 24.55 4.98 -10.40
N GLN A 100 23.55 4.16 -10.10
CA GLN A 100 23.73 2.97 -9.28
C GLN A 100 24.39 1.86 -10.11
N LYS A 101 25.22 1.03 -9.48
CA LYS A 101 25.76 -0.16 -10.14
C LYS A 101 24.61 -1.13 -10.48
N PRO A 102 24.70 -1.89 -11.60
CA PRO A 102 23.75 -2.95 -11.88
C PRO A 102 23.73 -3.98 -10.74
N ASP A 103 22.54 -4.40 -10.33
CA ASP A 103 22.39 -5.47 -9.36
C ASP A 103 22.88 -6.79 -9.98
N ARG A 104 23.81 -7.50 -9.31
CA ARG A 104 24.30 -8.81 -9.78
C ARG A 104 23.21 -9.90 -9.75
N ALA A 105 22.24 -9.75 -8.86
CA ALA A 105 21.08 -10.62 -8.73
C ALA A 105 19.89 -9.77 -8.31
N MET A 106 18.71 -10.08 -8.87
CA MET A 106 17.48 -9.38 -8.53
C MET A 106 16.99 -9.81 -7.14
N VAL A 107 17.39 -9.06 -6.11
CA VAL A 107 16.83 -9.22 -4.75
C VAL A 107 15.58 -8.36 -4.65
N ILE A 108 14.41 -9.00 -4.56
CA ILE A 108 13.10 -8.32 -4.50
C ILE A 108 12.92 -7.59 -3.17
N LEU A 109 13.20 -8.26 -2.05
CA LEU A 109 13.08 -7.70 -0.69
C LEU A 109 14.42 -7.78 0.04
N GLN A 110 14.89 -6.64 0.54
CA GLN A 110 16.07 -6.60 1.40
C GLN A 110 15.68 -6.88 2.86
N ARG A 111 16.65 -7.22 3.72
CA ARG A 111 16.39 -7.43 5.16
C ARG A 111 15.68 -6.25 5.83
N LYS A 112 16.01 -5.02 5.42
CA LYS A 112 15.34 -3.79 5.89
C LYS A 112 13.86 -3.73 5.47
N ASP A 113 13.52 -4.26 4.30
CA ASP A 113 12.14 -4.28 3.80
C ASP A 113 11.33 -5.32 4.56
N ILE A 114 11.91 -6.49 4.84
CA ILE A 114 11.30 -7.52 5.69
C ILE A 114 11.02 -6.95 7.09
N GLY A 115 12.02 -6.31 7.72
CA GLY A 115 11.85 -5.67 9.03
C GLY A 115 10.75 -4.60 9.03
N TYR A 116 10.68 -3.78 7.98
CA TYR A 116 9.59 -2.80 7.80
C TYR A 116 8.23 -3.49 7.66
N ILE A 117 8.10 -4.47 6.76
CA ILE A 117 6.87 -5.21 6.51
C ILE A 117 6.35 -5.82 7.82
N THR A 118 7.23 -6.49 8.58
CA THR A 118 6.87 -7.10 9.86
C THR A 118 6.44 -6.07 10.89
N MET A 119 7.22 -5.00 11.09
CA MET A 119 6.90 -3.95 12.07
C MET A 119 5.55 -3.28 11.78
N ILE A 120 5.32 -2.89 10.52
CA ILE A 120 4.07 -2.22 10.12
C ILE A 120 2.90 -3.20 10.11
N GLY A 121 3.12 -4.45 9.69
CA GLY A 121 2.12 -5.52 9.76
C GLY A 121 1.58 -5.73 11.17
N PHE A 122 2.46 -5.89 12.16
CA PHE A 122 2.05 -6.02 13.56
C PHE A 122 1.40 -4.76 14.11
N ALA A 123 1.92 -3.57 13.77
CA ALA A 123 1.34 -2.31 14.23
C ALA A 123 -0.08 -2.09 13.69
N ALA A 124 -0.30 -2.32 12.39
CA ALA A 124 -1.61 -2.23 11.77
C ALA A 124 -2.59 -3.25 12.36
N ALA A 125 -2.15 -4.50 12.54
CA ALA A 125 -2.97 -5.53 13.19
C ALA A 125 -3.34 -5.13 14.63
N ALA A 126 -2.40 -4.59 15.41
CA ALA A 126 -2.66 -4.10 16.76
C ALA A 126 -3.68 -2.95 16.76
N ILE A 127 -3.57 -1.99 15.84
CA ILE A 127 -4.54 -0.89 15.70
C ILE A 127 -5.95 -1.44 15.41
N VAL A 128 -6.07 -2.43 14.53
CA VAL A 128 -7.36 -3.07 14.21
C VAL A 128 -7.94 -3.78 15.44
N ILE A 129 -7.13 -4.57 16.16
CA ILE A 129 -7.57 -5.30 17.36
C ILE A 129 -7.97 -4.34 18.49
N VAL A 130 -7.18 -3.30 18.71
CA VAL A 130 -7.48 -2.24 19.69
C VAL A 130 -8.79 -1.55 19.33
N THR A 131 -9.01 -1.25 18.05
CA THR A 131 -10.26 -0.61 17.60
C THR A 131 -11.45 -1.54 17.80
N TYR A 132 -11.32 -2.80 17.38
CA TYR A 132 -12.35 -3.81 17.54
C TYR A 132 -12.78 -4.00 19.00
N ARG A 133 -11.82 -3.97 19.94
CA ARG A 133 -12.08 -4.29 21.36
C ARG A 133 -12.42 -3.08 22.23
N LEU A 134 -11.75 -1.95 22.02
CA LEU A 134 -11.82 -0.79 22.93
C LEU A 134 -12.69 0.35 22.38
N LEU A 135 -12.71 0.52 21.06
CA LEU A 135 -13.47 1.62 20.43
C LEU A 135 -14.89 1.19 20.08
N ALA A 136 -15.08 -0.05 19.60
CA ALA A 136 -16.36 -0.58 19.16
C ALA A 136 -16.87 -1.77 20.01
N GLY A 137 -18.17 -2.06 19.93
CA GLY A 137 -18.87 -3.13 20.66
C GLY A 137 -19.61 -2.67 21.90
N ASP A 138 -20.38 -3.57 22.52
CA ASP A 138 -21.24 -3.28 23.69
C ASP A 138 -20.47 -2.67 24.88
N THR A 139 -19.17 -2.94 24.97
CA THR A 139 -18.26 -2.41 26.01
C THR A 139 -17.32 -1.32 25.49
N GLY A 140 -17.43 -0.95 24.22
CA GLY A 140 -16.57 0.05 23.57
C GLY A 140 -16.98 1.47 23.91
N ILE A 141 -16.02 2.40 23.88
CA ILE A 141 -16.23 3.81 24.26
C ILE A 141 -17.29 4.48 23.39
N PHE A 142 -17.40 4.08 22.12
CA PHE A 142 -18.31 4.69 21.15
C PHE A 142 -19.49 3.80 20.78
N GLY A 143 -19.53 2.55 21.27
CA GLY A 143 -20.52 1.56 20.88
C GLY A 143 -20.39 1.13 19.41
N GLY A 144 -21.47 0.59 18.85
CA GLY A 144 -21.53 0.17 17.44
C GLY A 144 -20.93 -1.22 17.17
N ASP A 145 -20.97 -1.63 15.91
CA ASP A 145 -20.54 -2.96 15.46
C ASP A 145 -19.00 -3.07 15.34
N PRO A 146 -18.36 -3.95 16.12
CA PRO A 146 -16.92 -4.21 16.05
C PRO A 146 -16.40 -4.63 14.67
N GLN A 147 -17.19 -5.41 13.90
CA GLN A 147 -16.77 -5.88 12.58
C GLN A 147 -16.66 -4.70 11.60
N THR A 148 -17.65 -3.83 11.62
CA THR A 148 -17.66 -2.58 10.85
C THR A 148 -16.47 -1.68 11.18
N ALA A 149 -16.10 -1.59 12.47
CA ALA A 149 -14.93 -0.83 12.91
C ALA A 149 -13.62 -1.44 12.39
N ALA A 150 -13.42 -2.76 12.55
CA ALA A 150 -12.23 -3.46 12.05
C ALA A 150 -12.09 -3.34 10.53
N PHE A 151 -13.18 -3.52 9.79
CA PHE A 151 -13.23 -3.34 8.34
C PHE A 151 -12.79 -1.93 7.92
N THR A 152 -13.38 -0.91 8.54
CA THR A 152 -13.11 0.49 8.20
C THR A 152 -11.68 0.89 8.52
N VAL A 153 -11.19 0.52 9.71
CA VAL A 153 -9.83 0.85 10.12
C VAL A 153 -8.81 0.16 9.22
N LEU A 154 -8.98 -1.14 8.95
CA LEU A 154 -8.04 -1.89 8.11
C LEU A 154 -8.00 -1.31 6.70
N ALA A 155 -9.14 -1.03 6.07
CA ALA A 155 -9.20 -0.44 4.74
C ALA A 155 -8.49 0.93 4.66
N ILE A 156 -8.70 1.80 5.66
CA ILE A 156 -8.10 3.14 5.69
C ILE A 156 -6.59 3.07 6.00
N VAL A 157 -6.14 2.16 6.87
CA VAL A 157 -4.72 1.99 7.20
C VAL A 157 -3.90 1.68 5.95
N GLN A 158 -4.42 0.90 5.00
CA GLN A 158 -3.73 0.60 3.74
C GLN A 158 -3.38 1.86 2.95
N ALA A 159 -4.28 2.86 2.90
CA ALA A 159 -4.02 4.13 2.22
C ALA A 159 -2.84 4.89 2.86
N PHE A 160 -2.70 4.84 4.19
CA PHE A 160 -1.57 5.45 4.89
C PHE A 160 -0.27 4.67 4.70
N ILE A 161 -0.31 3.34 4.63
CA ILE A 161 0.85 2.50 4.28
C ILE A 161 1.32 2.81 2.85
N PHE A 162 0.39 2.99 1.91
CA PHE A 162 0.71 3.39 0.53
C PHE A 162 1.43 4.75 0.50
N VAL A 163 0.89 5.75 1.19
CA VAL A 163 1.51 7.07 1.34
C VAL A 163 2.96 6.92 1.79
N ASP A 164 3.20 6.11 2.81
CA ASP A 164 4.54 5.95 3.36
C ASP A 164 5.54 5.37 2.36
N ILE A 165 5.17 4.26 1.72
CA ILE A 165 6.07 3.57 0.78
C ILE A 165 6.33 4.45 -0.43
N TRP A 166 5.31 5.21 -0.90
CA TRP A 166 5.45 6.17 -2.00
C TRP A 166 6.51 7.24 -1.74
N PHE A 167 6.65 7.69 -0.48
CA PHE A 167 7.65 8.69 -0.07
C PHE A 167 9.00 8.10 0.36
N SER A 168 9.06 6.84 0.79
CA SER A 168 10.22 6.25 1.48
C SER A 168 11.57 6.31 0.73
N HIS A 169 11.57 6.46 -0.60
CA HIS A 169 12.78 6.45 -1.44
C HIS A 169 13.15 7.82 -2.02
N ARG A 170 12.50 8.91 -1.59
CA ARG A 170 12.70 10.23 -2.21
C ARG A 170 13.40 11.21 -1.27
N THR A 171 14.68 11.45 -1.56
CA THR A 171 15.57 12.36 -0.83
C THR A 171 15.39 13.83 -1.25
N GLU A 172 14.85 14.08 -2.45
CA GLU A 172 14.66 15.42 -3.03
C GLU A 172 13.33 16.06 -2.60
N SER A 173 13.33 17.38 -2.48
CA SER A 173 12.33 18.21 -1.77
C SER A 173 10.84 17.86 -1.98
N LYS A 174 10.15 17.87 -0.85
CA LYS A 174 8.73 17.60 -0.60
C LYS A 174 7.82 18.64 -1.27
N LEU A 175 7.41 18.46 -2.53
CA LEU A 175 6.17 19.06 -3.08
C LEU A 175 5.85 18.58 -4.50
N LYS A 176 6.83 18.48 -5.41
CA LYS A 176 6.60 18.00 -6.81
C LYS A 176 6.19 16.52 -6.90
N VAL A 177 6.42 15.77 -5.82
CA VAL A 177 6.05 14.35 -5.67
C VAL A 177 4.56 14.15 -5.36
N LEU A 178 3.88 15.17 -4.80
CA LEU A 178 2.46 15.12 -4.42
C LEU A 178 1.48 15.46 -5.55
N ILE A 179 1.98 15.72 -6.75
CA ILE A 179 1.19 16.32 -7.84
C ILE A 179 0.65 15.32 -8.89
N PRO A 180 1.14 14.08 -9.08
CA PRO A 180 0.53 13.20 -10.08
C PRO A 180 -0.95 12.92 -9.73
N PRO A 181 -1.90 13.14 -10.64
CA PRO A 181 -3.32 12.83 -10.41
C PRO A 181 -3.53 11.40 -9.91
N ILE A 182 -2.68 10.47 -10.37
CA ILE A 182 -2.66 9.07 -9.94
C ILE A 182 -2.46 8.95 -8.43
N PHE A 183 -1.50 9.66 -7.84
CA PHE A 183 -1.22 9.56 -6.40
C PHE A 183 -2.41 10.02 -5.57
N ILE A 184 -2.99 11.18 -5.90
CA ILE A 184 -4.14 11.74 -5.18
C ILE A 184 -5.34 10.80 -5.32
N PHE A 185 -5.61 10.34 -6.55
CA PHE A 185 -6.70 9.40 -6.82
C PHE A 185 -6.55 8.12 -6.00
N THR A 186 -5.36 7.54 -5.96
CA THR A 186 -5.08 6.29 -5.24
C THR A 186 -5.29 6.39 -3.72
N ILE A 187 -5.12 7.57 -3.12
CA ILE A 187 -5.34 7.75 -1.67
C ILE A 187 -6.77 8.17 -1.37
N VAL A 188 -7.27 9.13 -2.15
CA VAL A 188 -8.57 9.75 -1.87
C VAL A 188 -9.72 8.82 -2.28
N ALA A 189 -9.60 8.10 -3.41
CA ALA A 189 -10.68 7.25 -3.89
C ALA A 189 -11.02 6.11 -2.91
N PRO A 190 -10.07 5.32 -2.38
CA PRO A 190 -10.40 4.27 -1.40
C PRO A 190 -11.05 4.82 -0.12
N ILE A 191 -10.61 5.98 0.37
CA ILE A 191 -11.20 6.62 1.57
C ILE A 191 -12.64 7.09 1.27
N ILE A 192 -12.88 7.70 0.11
CA ILE A 192 -14.22 8.10 -0.31
C ILE A 192 -15.12 6.88 -0.52
N ILE A 193 -14.63 5.83 -1.18
CA ILE A 193 -15.40 4.60 -1.39
C ILE A 193 -15.73 3.95 -0.05
N GLN A 194 -14.76 3.88 0.88
CA GLN A 194 -15.00 3.37 2.23
C GLN A 194 -16.08 4.19 2.95
N PHE A 195 -16.00 5.53 2.86
CA PHE A 195 -17.02 6.43 3.41
C PHE A 195 -18.40 6.17 2.81
N MET A 196 -18.48 5.98 1.49
CA MET A 196 -19.75 5.65 0.80
C MET A 196 -20.31 4.30 1.24
N ILE A 197 -19.45 3.28 1.43
CA ILE A 197 -19.86 1.94 1.87
C ILE A 197 -20.55 2.00 3.23
N VAL A 198 -19.96 2.72 4.18
CA VAL A 198 -20.49 2.79 5.54
C VAL A 198 -21.61 3.80 5.74
N ARG A 199 -21.81 4.73 4.80
CA ARG A 199 -22.85 5.76 4.90
C ARG A 199 -24.12 5.42 4.11
N SER A 200 -23.98 4.71 3.00
CA SER A 200 -25.09 4.36 2.11
C SER A 200 -25.87 3.17 2.65
N SER A 201 -27.21 3.29 2.71
CA SER A 201 -28.10 2.19 3.11
C SER A 201 -27.99 0.96 2.20
N PHE A 202 -27.74 1.17 0.90
CA PHE A 202 -27.58 0.06 -0.05
C PHE A 202 -26.25 -0.66 0.14
N LEU A 203 -25.13 0.08 0.17
CA LEU A 203 -23.80 -0.53 0.27
C LEU A 203 -23.57 -1.16 1.64
N SER A 204 -24.09 -0.55 2.71
CA SER A 204 -23.99 -1.13 4.05
C SER A 204 -24.64 -2.51 4.15
N GLN A 205 -25.76 -2.74 3.46
CA GLN A 205 -26.39 -4.07 3.37
C GLN A 205 -25.53 -5.07 2.59
N VAL A 206 -24.94 -4.66 1.45
CA VAL A 206 -24.09 -5.53 0.63
C VAL A 206 -22.85 -5.97 1.40
N PHE A 207 -22.19 -5.03 2.08
CA PHE A 207 -20.99 -5.30 2.87
C PHE A 207 -21.29 -5.80 4.29
N ARG A 208 -22.57 -5.89 4.66
CA ARG A 208 -23.07 -6.24 6.00
C ARG A 208 -22.35 -5.44 7.10
N VAL A 209 -22.32 -4.13 6.93
CA VAL A 209 -21.77 -3.18 7.89
C VAL A 209 -22.87 -2.33 8.49
N GLN A 210 -22.67 -1.85 9.70
CA GLN A 210 -23.53 -0.86 10.33
C GLN A 210 -23.34 0.50 9.66
N ILE A 211 -24.43 1.27 9.56
CA ILE A 211 -24.36 2.65 9.10
C ILE A 211 -23.63 3.49 10.14
N LEU A 212 -22.54 4.11 9.73
CA LEU A 212 -21.72 4.98 10.58
C LEU A 212 -22.19 6.43 10.54
N GLU A 213 -22.17 7.08 11.70
CA GLU A 213 -22.24 8.53 11.79
C GLU A 213 -20.91 9.19 11.39
N MET A 214 -20.98 10.49 11.05
CA MET A 214 -19.79 11.24 10.61
C MET A 214 -18.72 11.30 11.72
N GLY A 215 -19.13 11.36 12.98
CA GLY A 215 -18.22 11.40 14.12
C GLY A 215 -17.44 10.10 14.28
N GLU A 216 -18.13 8.96 14.21
CA GLU A 216 -17.53 7.62 14.30
C GLU A 216 -16.53 7.37 13.16
N PHE A 217 -16.90 7.72 11.92
CA PHE A 217 -15.98 7.61 10.78
C PHE A 217 -14.74 8.50 10.96
N GLY A 218 -14.91 9.72 11.49
CA GLY A 218 -13.80 10.61 11.80
C GLY A 218 -12.83 10.02 12.82
N ILE A 219 -13.34 9.32 13.85
CA ILE A 219 -12.52 8.63 14.85
C ILE A 219 -11.75 7.47 14.23
N TYR A 220 -12.39 6.66 13.38
CA TYR A 220 -11.69 5.57 12.68
C TYR A 220 -10.63 6.09 11.72
N LEU A 221 -10.89 7.19 11.02
CA LEU A 221 -9.89 7.85 10.17
C LEU A 221 -8.67 8.32 10.98
N LEU A 222 -8.90 8.96 12.14
CA LEU A 222 -7.83 9.40 13.04
C LEU A 222 -7.05 8.22 13.65
N THR A 223 -7.76 7.16 14.00
CA THR A 223 -7.16 5.94 14.54
C THR A 223 -6.29 5.25 13.50
N SER A 224 -6.75 5.14 12.25
CA SER A 224 -5.94 4.65 11.14
C SER A 224 -4.72 5.54 10.87
N ALA A 225 -4.86 6.87 10.98
CA ALA A 225 -3.74 7.80 10.79
C ALA A 225 -2.61 7.62 11.83
N SER A 226 -2.90 7.01 12.99
CA SER A 226 -1.89 6.73 14.02
C SER A 226 -0.74 5.84 13.52
N ILE A 227 -0.95 5.03 12.48
CA ILE A 227 0.10 4.22 11.84
C ILE A 227 1.26 5.08 11.34
N LEU A 228 0.99 6.32 10.90
CA LEU A 228 2.02 7.27 10.48
C LEU A 228 2.96 7.64 11.64
N GLY A 229 2.43 7.71 12.86
CA GLY A 229 3.22 7.92 14.07
C GLY A 229 4.18 6.75 14.33
N VAL A 230 3.70 5.50 14.20
CA VAL A 230 4.54 4.30 14.34
C VAL A 230 5.65 4.28 13.30
N ILE A 231 5.32 4.60 12.05
CA ILE A 231 6.30 4.67 10.97
C ILE A 231 7.36 5.74 11.26
N TRP A 232 6.93 6.91 11.73
CA TRP A 232 7.84 8.01 12.06
C TRP A 232 8.81 7.62 13.20
N ILE A 233 8.31 6.99 14.27
CA ILE A 233 9.13 6.47 15.37
C ILE A 233 10.13 5.43 14.85
N GLY A 234 9.68 4.48 14.02
CA GLY A 234 10.55 3.46 13.43
C GLY A 234 11.71 4.07 12.62
N ARG A 235 11.45 5.13 11.85
CA ARG A 235 12.49 5.85 11.09
C ARG A 235 13.51 6.54 12.00
N LEU A 236 13.09 7.10 13.14
CA LEU A 236 13.99 7.74 14.10
C LEU A 236 14.96 6.74 14.73
N ILE A 237 14.46 5.56 15.12
CA ILE A 237 15.28 4.49 15.72
C ILE A 237 16.34 4.03 14.72
N VAL A 238 15.96 3.81 13.46
CA VAL A 238 16.91 3.41 12.41
C VAL A 238 17.95 4.51 12.20
N LYS A 239 17.56 5.78 12.10
CA LYS A 239 18.50 6.89 11.87
C LYS A 239 19.55 7.02 12.99
N ARG A 240 19.16 6.74 14.25
CA ARG A 240 20.04 6.81 15.42
C ARG A 240 21.05 5.65 15.50
N ASN A 241 20.78 4.52 14.86
CA ASN A 241 21.71 3.37 14.82
C ASN A 241 22.79 3.49 13.72
N TYR A 242 22.71 4.51 12.85
CA TYR A 242 23.68 4.78 11.78
C TYR A 242 24.45 6.10 11.99
N SER A 243 24.31 6.74 13.15
CA SER A 243 25.05 7.95 13.58
C SER A 243 25.94 7.63 14.77
#